data_AF-A0A1T4SAS4-F1
#
_entry.id   AF-A0A1T4SAS4-F1
#
_cell.length_a   1.000
_cell.length_b   1.000
_cell.length_c   1.000
_cell.angle_alpha   90.00
_cell.angle_beta   90.00
_cell.angle_gamma   90.00
#
_symmetry.space_group_name_H-M   'P 1'
#
loop_
_entity.id
_entity.type
_entity.pdbx_description
1 polymer ?
#
loop_
_entity_poly.entity_id
_entity_poly.type
_entity_poly.pdbx_seq_one_letter_code
_entity_poly.pdbx_strand_id
1 'polypeptide(L)'
;MPNPCLPTFALLALLASSAIAQEPPAEEAAPAPSMQEILDASPAAHWRTPDPGQTLYMDLDAGTVIIELAPRFAPAHVANVRALAKEGFWDGLSIYRSQDNFVVQFGDPTEEEADRKTLGSAEPHLPAEFERPARGLEFTTLPDHDGWAPEVGFVEGFPAARDPDAGLAWMAHCYGALGAGRDMAADSSNGAELYVVTGQSPRQLDRNITLVGRVVRDMELLSVIPRGPEPMGMYEDASARTPIRSIRLASEVPEDKRIALELLRTDSPTFEAVVEARRNRRDGWYKRPAGHIDLCNVPLPVRTPSDGPAS
;
A
#
# COMPACT_ATOMS: atom_id res chain seq x y z
N MET A 1 88.47 -48.64 -44.49
CA MET A 1 88.89 -47.91 -43.28
C MET A 1 87.86 -46.83 -43.01
N PRO A 2 87.48 -46.50 -41.76
CA PRO A 2 86.80 -47.29 -40.74
C PRO A 2 85.41 -46.68 -40.33
N ASN A 3 84.63 -47.43 -39.53
CA ASN A 3 83.47 -46.96 -38.75
C ASN A 3 83.85 -45.78 -37.82
N PRO A 4 82.88 -44.99 -37.27
CA PRO A 4 82.31 -45.37 -35.97
C PRO A 4 80.83 -44.99 -35.68
N CYS A 5 80.20 -45.85 -34.89
CA CYS A 5 79.34 -45.59 -33.72
C CYS A 5 78.09 -44.69 -33.82
N LEU A 6 76.92 -45.34 -33.75
CA LEU A 6 75.70 -44.78 -33.16
C LEU A 6 75.87 -44.51 -31.66
N PRO A 7 75.23 -43.46 -31.12
CA PRO A 7 74.74 -43.47 -29.75
C PRO A 7 73.23 -43.65 -29.71
N THR A 8 72.82 -44.61 -28.89
CA THR A 8 71.45 -44.92 -28.46
C THR A 8 70.91 -43.77 -27.61
N PHE A 9 69.86 -43.08 -28.07
CA PHE A 9 69.09 -42.16 -27.23
C PHE A 9 67.87 -42.90 -26.66
N ALA A 10 67.88 -43.13 -25.35
CA ALA A 10 66.74 -43.63 -24.60
C ALA A 10 65.68 -42.53 -24.48
N LEU A 11 64.49 -42.78 -25.03
CA LEU A 11 63.34 -41.88 -24.93
C LEU A 11 62.60 -42.19 -23.61
N LEU A 12 62.81 -41.37 -22.58
CA LEU A 12 61.98 -41.40 -21.37
C LEU A 12 60.63 -40.73 -21.68
N ALA A 13 59.56 -41.51 -21.81
CA ALA A 13 58.21 -40.99 -21.91
C ALA A 13 57.71 -40.58 -20.51
N LEU A 14 57.74 -39.28 -20.22
CA LEU A 14 57.06 -38.69 -19.07
C LEU A 14 55.54 -38.66 -19.33
N LEU A 15 54.82 -39.62 -18.74
CA LEU A 15 53.36 -39.58 -18.62
C LEU A 15 52.98 -38.51 -17.58
N ALA A 16 52.65 -37.31 -18.06
CA ALA A 16 52.02 -36.28 -17.24
C ALA A 16 50.54 -36.66 -17.02
N SER A 17 50.24 -37.31 -15.89
CA SER A 17 48.86 -37.50 -15.41
C SER A 17 48.24 -36.13 -15.12
N SER A 18 47.44 -35.65 -16.06
CA SER A 18 46.59 -34.47 -15.85
C SER A 18 45.45 -34.89 -14.93
N ALA A 19 45.58 -34.62 -13.64
CA ALA A 19 44.46 -34.73 -12.70
C ALA A 19 43.45 -33.63 -13.06
N ILE A 20 42.38 -34.02 -13.76
CA ILE A 20 41.20 -33.18 -13.94
C ILE A 20 40.59 -33.06 -12.54
N ALA A 21 40.79 -31.91 -11.89
CA ALA A 21 40.02 -31.55 -10.72
C ALA A 21 38.55 -31.43 -11.15
N GLN A 22 37.72 -32.42 -10.80
CA GLN A 22 36.27 -32.26 -10.89
C GLN A 22 35.88 -31.18 -9.89
N GLU A 23 35.39 -30.05 -10.37
CA GLU A 23 34.67 -29.11 -9.52
C GLU A 23 33.51 -29.87 -8.86
N PRO A 24 33.34 -29.76 -7.53
CA PRO A 24 32.18 -30.33 -6.88
C PRO A 24 30.92 -29.75 -7.53
N PRO A 25 29.86 -30.56 -7.72
CA PRO A 25 28.60 -30.05 -8.24
C PRO A 25 28.17 -28.88 -7.37
N ALA A 26 27.84 -27.75 -8.01
CA ALA A 26 27.34 -26.58 -7.32
C ALA A 26 26.17 -27.02 -6.42
N GLU A 27 26.36 -26.90 -5.12
CA GLU A 27 25.31 -27.15 -4.14
C GLU A 27 24.15 -26.22 -4.48
N GLU A 28 23.02 -26.81 -4.89
CA GLU A 28 21.84 -26.08 -5.30
C GLU A 28 21.40 -25.23 -4.11
N ALA A 29 21.68 -23.91 -4.18
CA ALA A 29 21.41 -23.00 -3.09
C ALA A 29 19.96 -23.16 -2.64
N ALA A 30 19.74 -23.28 -1.33
CA ALA A 30 18.39 -23.45 -0.78
C ALA A 30 17.45 -22.39 -1.38
N PRO A 31 16.21 -22.78 -1.76
CA PRO A 31 15.29 -21.86 -2.39
C PRO A 31 15.06 -20.65 -1.48
N ALA A 32 15.06 -19.45 -2.06
CA ALA A 32 14.80 -18.23 -1.31
C ALA A 32 13.38 -18.31 -0.70
N PRO A 33 13.20 -17.84 0.55
CA PRO A 33 11.92 -17.94 1.22
C PRO A 33 10.86 -17.12 0.48
N SER A 34 9.65 -17.66 0.42
CA SER A 34 8.47 -16.96 -0.09
C SER A 34 8.04 -15.83 0.85
N MET A 35 7.21 -14.92 0.32
CA MET A 35 6.63 -13.84 1.13
C MET A 35 5.89 -14.37 2.36
N GLN A 36 5.13 -15.46 2.22
CA GLN A 36 4.36 -16.02 3.33
C GLN A 36 5.27 -16.60 4.40
N GLU A 37 6.32 -17.35 4.03
CA GLU A 37 7.30 -17.89 4.98
C GLU A 37 8.02 -16.78 5.76
N ILE A 38 8.34 -15.66 5.10
CA ILE A 38 8.93 -14.48 5.74
C ILE A 38 7.96 -13.86 6.77
N LEU A 39 6.68 -13.76 6.42
CA LEU A 39 5.64 -13.22 7.31
C LEU A 39 5.36 -14.15 8.49
N ASP A 40 5.30 -15.46 8.27
CA ASP A 40 5.06 -16.44 9.33
C ASP A 40 6.22 -16.48 10.34
N ALA A 41 7.46 -16.28 9.88
CA ALA A 41 8.65 -16.20 10.73
C ALA A 41 8.87 -14.81 11.36
N SER A 42 8.02 -13.83 11.09
CA SER A 42 8.27 -12.44 11.49
C SER A 42 8.08 -12.18 13.00
N PRO A 43 9.01 -11.47 13.66
CA PRO A 43 8.87 -11.07 15.06
C PRO A 43 7.66 -10.16 15.29
N ALA A 44 6.96 -10.32 16.43
CA ALA A 44 5.85 -9.44 16.81
C ALA A 44 6.25 -7.94 16.84
N ALA A 45 7.49 -7.62 17.22
CA ALA A 45 8.00 -6.24 17.25
C ALA A 45 8.06 -5.57 15.86
N HIS A 46 7.98 -6.34 14.77
CA HIS A 46 7.92 -5.81 13.41
C HIS A 46 6.51 -5.43 12.99
N TRP A 47 5.51 -5.64 13.86
CA TRP A 47 4.12 -5.30 13.62
C TRP A 47 3.69 -4.16 14.54
N ARG A 48 2.68 -3.40 14.11
CA ARG A 48 2.06 -2.34 14.90
C ARG A 48 0.54 -2.47 14.84
N THR A 49 -0.12 -2.21 15.96
CA THR A 49 -1.57 -1.99 15.97
C THR A 49 -1.85 -0.57 15.48
N PRO A 50 -2.79 -0.36 14.53
CA PRO A 50 -3.17 0.98 14.12
C PRO A 50 -3.87 1.71 15.27
N ASP A 51 -3.67 3.03 15.37
CA ASP A 51 -4.30 3.85 16.42
C ASP A 51 -5.84 3.85 16.23
N PRO A 52 -6.63 3.40 17.22
CA PRO A 52 -8.09 3.41 17.12
C PRO A 52 -8.68 4.80 16.88
N GLY A 53 -8.01 5.86 17.33
CA GLY A 53 -8.41 7.26 17.09
C GLY A 53 -8.10 7.76 15.68
N GLN A 54 -7.40 6.98 14.87
CA GLN A 54 -7.02 7.26 13.48
C GLN A 54 -7.47 6.13 12.53
N THR A 55 -8.36 5.25 12.99
CA THR A 55 -8.86 4.12 12.21
C THR A 55 -10.36 4.26 12.04
N LEU A 56 -10.86 4.18 10.81
CA LEU A 56 -12.29 4.16 10.51
C LEU A 56 -12.78 2.74 10.25
N TYR A 57 -13.97 2.44 10.75
CA TYR A 57 -14.75 1.25 10.45
C TYR A 57 -15.91 1.72 9.56
N MET A 58 -15.90 1.30 8.30
CA MET A 58 -16.99 1.53 7.35
C MET A 58 -17.82 0.25 7.26
N ASP A 59 -19.01 0.27 7.83
CA ASP A 59 -19.93 -0.86 7.80
C ASP A 59 -20.81 -0.79 6.55
N LEU A 60 -20.70 -1.81 5.72
CA LEU A 60 -21.54 -2.09 4.56
C LEU A 60 -22.36 -3.35 4.82
N ASP A 61 -23.37 -3.62 4.01
CA ASP A 61 -24.13 -4.88 4.10
C ASP A 61 -23.27 -6.13 3.89
N ALA A 62 -22.20 -6.00 3.10
CA ALA A 62 -21.29 -7.09 2.78
C ALA A 62 -20.22 -7.34 3.87
N GLY A 63 -20.05 -6.42 4.82
CA GLY A 63 -19.02 -6.48 5.86
C GLY A 63 -18.43 -5.11 6.20
N THR A 64 -17.38 -5.12 7.02
CA THR A 64 -16.72 -3.91 7.51
C THR A 64 -15.40 -3.69 6.78
N VAL A 65 -15.22 -2.51 6.19
CA VAL A 65 -13.94 -2.06 5.62
C VAL A 65 -13.18 -1.27 6.68
N ILE A 66 -11.90 -1.60 6.89
CA ILE A 66 -11.05 -0.87 7.85
C ILE A 66 -10.09 0.06 7.11
N ILE A 67 -10.08 1.32 7.52
CA ILE A 67 -9.31 2.39 6.89
C ILE A 67 -8.42 3.07 7.93
N GLU A 68 -7.13 3.21 7.65
CA GLU A 68 -6.18 3.96 8.48
C GLU A 68 -5.99 5.37 7.93
N LEU A 69 -6.08 6.39 8.78
CA LEU A 69 -5.93 7.80 8.43
C LEU A 69 -4.46 8.26 8.54
N ALA A 70 -4.06 9.24 7.72
CA ALA A 70 -2.68 9.68 7.53
C ALA A 70 -2.40 11.12 8.02
N PRO A 71 -2.52 11.42 9.34
CA PRO A 71 -2.39 12.79 9.84
C PRO A 71 -0.99 13.38 9.69
N ARG A 72 0.03 12.55 9.41
CA ARG A 72 1.38 13.04 9.08
C ARG A 72 1.44 13.75 7.72
N PHE A 73 0.51 13.47 6.82
CA PHE A 73 0.43 14.11 5.50
C PHE A 73 -0.69 15.13 5.41
N ALA A 74 -1.87 14.81 5.94
CA ALA A 74 -3.06 15.66 5.85
C ALA A 74 -3.69 15.93 7.23
N PRO A 75 -2.98 16.59 8.17
CA PRO A 75 -3.47 16.79 9.54
C PRO A 75 -4.82 17.53 9.61
N ALA A 76 -5.05 18.54 8.78
CA ALA A 76 -6.31 19.29 8.80
C ALA A 76 -7.48 18.45 8.28
N HIS A 77 -7.30 17.76 7.15
CA HIS A 77 -8.33 16.86 6.62
C HIS A 77 -8.57 15.67 7.54
N VAL A 78 -7.54 15.06 8.12
CA VAL A 78 -7.73 13.94 9.05
C VAL A 78 -8.47 14.40 10.31
N ALA A 79 -8.19 15.59 10.83
CA ALA A 79 -8.97 16.16 11.92
C ALA A 79 -10.45 16.32 11.53
N ASN A 80 -10.72 16.80 10.31
CA ASN A 80 -12.08 17.00 9.81
C ASN A 80 -12.82 15.68 9.57
N VAL A 81 -12.19 14.70 8.93
CA VAL A 81 -12.73 13.35 8.70
C VAL A 81 -13.10 12.69 10.04
N ARG A 82 -12.28 12.88 11.07
CA ARG A 82 -12.58 12.39 12.43
C ARG A 82 -13.79 13.11 13.04
N ALA A 83 -13.95 14.41 12.84
CA ALA A 83 -15.13 15.14 13.30
C ALA A 83 -16.39 14.63 12.58
N LEU A 84 -16.35 14.52 11.25
CA LEU A 84 -17.46 13.99 10.43
C LEU A 84 -17.85 12.56 10.83
N ALA A 85 -16.89 11.69 11.14
CA ALA A 85 -17.16 10.34 11.61
C ALA A 85 -17.90 10.35 12.97
N LYS A 86 -17.47 11.20 13.92
CA LYS A 86 -18.12 11.34 15.23
C LYS A 86 -19.54 11.88 15.15
N GLU A 87 -19.80 12.76 14.18
CA GLU A 87 -21.11 13.33 13.90
C GLU A 87 -22.00 12.38 13.05
N GLY A 88 -21.49 11.21 12.65
CA GLY A 88 -22.22 10.26 11.81
C GLY A 88 -22.55 10.80 10.42
N PHE A 89 -21.68 11.65 9.85
CA PHE A 89 -21.93 12.31 8.56
C PHE A 89 -22.22 11.31 7.44
N TRP A 90 -21.53 10.18 7.37
CA TRP A 90 -21.76 9.19 6.31
C TRP A 90 -22.86 8.17 6.61
N ASP A 91 -23.40 8.14 7.83
CA ASP A 91 -24.42 7.17 8.23
C ASP A 91 -25.69 7.36 7.39
N GLY A 92 -26.12 6.28 6.74
CA GLY A 92 -27.27 6.26 5.84
C GLY A 92 -27.00 6.84 4.44
N LEU A 93 -25.79 7.34 4.16
CA LEU A 93 -25.39 7.74 2.82
C LEU A 93 -25.00 6.50 1.99
N SER A 94 -24.32 6.70 0.87
CA SER A 94 -23.99 5.61 -0.04
C SER A 94 -22.70 5.86 -0.79
N ILE A 95 -22.14 4.77 -1.33
CA ILE A 95 -21.15 4.82 -2.38
C ILE A 95 -21.91 5.13 -3.67
N TYR A 96 -21.94 6.41 -4.04
CA TYR A 96 -22.75 6.93 -5.13
C TYR A 96 -22.04 6.88 -6.48
N ARG A 97 -20.73 6.58 -6.50
CA ARG A 97 -19.93 6.51 -7.72
C ARG A 97 -18.97 5.32 -7.66
N SER A 98 -18.91 4.57 -8.76
CA SER A 98 -17.93 3.51 -9.00
C SER A 98 -17.41 3.63 -10.42
N GLN A 99 -16.23 4.21 -10.58
CA GLN A 99 -15.56 4.31 -11.87
C GLN A 99 -14.57 3.15 -12.01
N ASP A 100 -14.79 2.34 -13.04
CA ASP A 100 -13.90 1.21 -13.36
C ASP A 100 -12.45 1.62 -13.47
N ASN A 101 -11.60 0.73 -12.95
CA ASN A 101 -10.16 0.87 -12.94
C ASN A 101 -9.68 2.23 -12.39
N PHE A 102 -10.44 2.85 -11.49
CA PHE A 102 -10.14 4.15 -10.93
C PHE A 102 -10.50 4.22 -9.45
N VAL A 103 -11.73 4.63 -9.10
CA VAL A 103 -12.14 4.87 -7.72
C VAL A 103 -13.59 4.49 -7.47
N VAL A 104 -13.90 4.14 -6.22
CA VAL A 104 -15.24 4.31 -5.65
C VAL A 104 -15.28 5.58 -4.82
N GLN A 105 -16.37 6.33 -4.88
CA GLN A 105 -16.52 7.60 -4.16
C GLN A 105 -17.85 7.64 -3.39
N PHE A 106 -17.79 8.24 -2.21
CA PHE A 106 -18.86 8.31 -1.24
C PHE A 106 -18.84 9.64 -0.48
N GLY A 107 -19.99 9.99 0.08
CA GLY A 107 -20.26 11.32 0.61
C GLY A 107 -21.74 11.67 0.38
N ASP A 108 -22.04 12.95 0.38
CA ASP A 108 -23.38 13.48 0.11
C ASP A 108 -23.47 13.98 -1.34
N PRO A 109 -24.09 13.20 -2.25
CA PRO A 109 -24.21 13.59 -3.67
C PRO A 109 -25.26 14.69 -3.90
N THR A 110 -25.83 15.28 -2.85
CA THR A 110 -26.89 16.30 -2.96
C THR A 110 -26.35 17.60 -3.54
N GLU A 111 -26.85 17.97 -4.72
CA GLU A 111 -26.42 19.19 -5.40
C GLU A 111 -26.98 20.45 -4.73
N GLU A 112 -28.25 20.42 -4.33
CA GLU A 112 -28.97 21.53 -3.71
C GLU A 112 -28.45 21.81 -2.29
N GLU A 113 -27.89 23.00 -2.08
CA GLU A 113 -27.22 23.36 -0.82
C GLU A 113 -28.15 23.26 0.40
N ALA A 114 -29.44 23.58 0.23
CA ALA A 114 -30.43 23.54 1.30
C ALA A 114 -30.71 22.12 1.84
N ASP A 115 -30.46 21.09 1.03
CA ASP A 115 -30.75 19.70 1.35
C ASP A 115 -29.48 18.91 1.76
N ARG A 116 -28.31 19.53 1.68
CA ARG A 116 -27.04 18.91 2.09
C ARG A 116 -27.01 18.62 3.58
N LYS A 117 -26.43 17.48 3.93
CA LYS A 117 -26.22 17.08 5.32
C LYS A 117 -25.25 18.08 5.98
N THR A 118 -25.59 18.50 7.20
CA THR A 118 -24.74 19.41 7.97
C THR A 118 -23.39 18.77 8.28
N LEU A 119 -22.32 19.56 8.18
CA LEU A 119 -20.97 19.16 8.58
C LEU A 119 -20.80 19.07 10.11
N GLY A 120 -21.80 19.53 10.88
CA GLY A 120 -21.73 19.52 12.35
C GLY A 120 -20.58 20.39 12.85
N SER A 121 -19.68 19.81 13.64
CA SER A 121 -18.48 20.48 14.16
C SER A 121 -17.28 20.49 13.20
N ALA A 122 -17.40 19.89 12.02
CA ALA A 122 -16.33 19.91 11.02
C ALA A 122 -16.20 21.27 10.33
N GLU A 123 -14.97 21.65 10.01
CA GLU A 123 -14.62 22.89 9.33
C GLU A 123 -15.08 22.84 7.86
N PRO A 124 -15.79 23.85 7.36
CA PRO A 124 -16.27 23.89 5.97
C PRO A 124 -15.16 24.19 4.96
N HIS A 125 -14.01 24.69 5.42
CA HIS A 125 -12.89 25.09 4.58
C HIS A 125 -11.57 24.61 5.16
N LEU A 126 -10.77 23.94 4.34
CA LEU A 126 -9.47 23.39 4.70
C LEU A 126 -8.41 23.81 3.68
N PRO A 127 -7.14 23.97 4.08
CA PRO A 127 -6.07 24.20 3.12
C PRO A 127 -5.85 22.94 2.26
N ALA A 128 -5.37 23.10 1.04
CA ALA A 128 -4.87 21.99 0.24
C ALA A 128 -3.67 21.31 0.94
N GLU A 129 -3.73 19.99 1.15
CA GLU A 129 -2.68 19.20 1.81
C GLU A 129 -2.10 18.16 0.82
N PHE A 130 -1.77 18.63 -0.38
CA PHE A 130 -1.32 17.76 -1.48
C PHE A 130 0.11 17.23 -1.29
N GLU A 131 0.92 17.97 -0.54
CA GLU A 131 2.31 17.66 -0.21
C GLU A 131 2.73 18.42 1.05
N ARG A 132 3.90 18.07 1.59
CA ARG A 132 4.46 18.70 2.78
C ARG A 132 5.99 18.66 2.79
N PRO A 133 6.66 19.43 3.67
CA PRO A 133 8.10 19.27 3.88
C PRO A 133 8.46 17.84 4.27
N ALA A 134 9.47 17.26 3.60
CA ALA A 134 9.96 15.92 3.88
C ALA A 134 10.67 15.79 5.23
N ARG A 135 11.15 16.92 5.78
CA ARG A 135 11.83 16.97 7.08
C ARG A 135 10.96 16.37 8.19
N GLY A 136 11.54 15.45 8.96
CA GLY A 136 10.87 14.79 10.08
C GLY A 136 9.92 13.67 9.67
N LEU A 137 10.01 13.18 8.43
CA LEU A 137 9.44 11.91 8.02
C LEU A 137 10.50 10.81 8.09
N GLU A 138 10.18 9.73 8.80
CA GLU A 138 10.91 8.48 8.72
C GLU A 138 10.51 7.78 7.41
N PHE A 139 11.30 7.99 6.37
CA PHE A 139 11.00 7.54 5.01
C PHE A 139 11.80 6.28 4.68
N THR A 140 11.13 5.14 4.60
CA THR A 140 11.73 3.90 4.10
C THR A 140 11.76 3.95 2.58
N THR A 141 12.95 4.14 2.01
CA THR A 141 13.12 4.22 0.54
C THR A 141 13.08 2.82 -0.07
N LEU A 142 12.40 2.65 -1.19
CA LEU A 142 12.45 1.42 -1.97
C LEU A 142 13.74 1.35 -2.79
N PRO A 143 14.25 0.14 -3.10
CA PRO A 143 15.47 -0.02 -3.88
C PRO A 143 15.31 0.39 -5.35
N ASP A 144 14.08 0.42 -5.87
CA ASP A 144 13.78 0.82 -7.23
C ASP A 144 13.09 2.19 -7.28
N HIS A 145 13.41 2.95 -8.31
CA HIS A 145 12.71 4.19 -8.66
C HIS A 145 11.47 3.89 -9.51
N ASP A 146 10.46 4.77 -9.47
CA ASP A 146 9.36 4.74 -10.44
C ASP A 146 9.40 5.96 -11.37
N GLY A 147 8.48 6.02 -12.33
CA GLY A 147 8.40 7.12 -13.29
C GLY A 147 7.72 8.39 -12.77
N TRP A 148 7.29 8.41 -11.50
CA TRP A 148 6.45 9.48 -10.94
C TRP A 148 7.20 10.38 -9.96
N ALA A 149 8.28 9.89 -9.35
CA ALA A 149 9.06 10.66 -8.39
C ALA A 149 10.55 10.29 -8.37
N PRO A 150 11.44 11.22 -7.94
CA PRO A 150 12.86 10.90 -7.76
C PRO A 150 13.09 9.74 -6.77
N GLU A 151 12.34 9.73 -5.66
CA GLU A 151 12.39 8.65 -4.68
C GLU A 151 10.99 8.23 -4.25
N VAL A 152 10.80 6.92 -4.09
CA VAL A 152 9.55 6.31 -3.63
C VAL A 152 9.80 5.36 -2.48
N GLY A 153 8.78 5.16 -1.66
CA GLY A 153 8.96 4.51 -0.38
C GLY A 153 7.71 4.48 0.47
N PHE A 154 7.93 4.37 1.77
CA PHE A 154 6.88 4.28 2.77
C PHE A 154 7.16 5.21 3.93
N VAL A 155 6.09 5.79 4.46
CA VAL A 155 6.08 6.52 5.72
C VAL A 155 4.97 5.93 6.57
N GLU A 156 5.31 5.34 7.72
CA GLU A 156 4.33 4.77 8.66
C GLU A 156 3.35 3.75 8.02
N GLY A 157 3.73 3.03 6.97
CA GLY A 157 2.83 2.10 6.25
C GLY A 157 2.07 2.70 5.06
N PHE A 158 2.18 4.01 4.83
CA PHE A 158 1.60 4.68 3.67
C PHE A 158 2.58 4.74 2.50
N PRO A 159 2.17 4.34 1.28
CA PRO A 159 2.96 4.59 0.07
C PRO A 159 3.19 6.09 -0.11
N ALA A 160 4.46 6.47 -0.25
CA ALA A 160 4.87 7.86 -0.32
C ALA A 160 5.97 8.06 -1.36
N ALA A 161 6.08 9.29 -1.83
CA ALA A 161 7.11 9.75 -2.73
C ALA A 161 7.76 11.01 -2.14
N ARG A 162 9.02 11.27 -2.53
CA ARG A 162 9.73 12.48 -2.15
C ARG A 162 10.62 13.00 -3.26
N ASP A 163 10.82 14.31 -3.22
CA ASP A 163 11.80 15.02 -4.01
C ASP A 163 12.85 15.59 -3.02
N PRO A 164 14.03 14.96 -2.92
CA PRO A 164 15.09 15.41 -2.02
C PRO A 164 15.60 16.81 -2.34
N ASP A 165 15.63 17.20 -3.62
CA ASP A 165 16.13 18.50 -4.06
C ASP A 165 15.16 19.62 -3.68
N ALA A 166 13.86 19.37 -3.83
CA ALA A 166 12.82 20.30 -3.38
C ALA A 166 12.57 20.25 -1.86
N GLY A 167 13.00 19.18 -1.18
CA GLY A 167 12.73 18.95 0.24
C GLY A 167 11.26 18.63 0.54
N LEU A 168 10.53 18.07 -0.42
CA LEU A 168 9.08 17.82 -0.36
C LEU A 168 8.77 16.32 -0.37
N ALA A 169 7.65 15.94 0.25
CA ALA A 169 7.12 14.59 0.26
C ALA A 169 5.59 14.61 0.15
N TRP A 170 5.03 13.56 -0.45
CA TRP A 170 3.60 13.39 -0.64
C TRP A 170 3.22 11.90 -0.57
N MET A 171 1.94 11.62 -0.29
CA MET A 171 1.40 10.26 -0.43
C MET A 171 1.14 9.95 -1.90
N ALA A 172 1.29 8.69 -2.28
CA ALA A 172 1.03 8.21 -3.63
C ALA A 172 -0.38 7.61 -3.75
N HIS A 173 -1.07 7.90 -4.87
CA HIS A 173 -2.38 7.33 -5.22
C HIS A 173 -2.29 5.85 -5.63
N CYS A 174 -1.81 5.01 -4.72
CA CYS A 174 -1.79 3.56 -4.89
C CYS A 174 -3.17 2.93 -4.66
N TYR A 175 -3.32 1.66 -5.07
CA TYR A 175 -4.53 0.89 -4.78
C TYR A 175 -4.84 0.88 -3.28
N GLY A 176 -6.10 1.18 -2.94
CA GLY A 176 -6.57 1.33 -1.57
C GLY A 176 -6.28 2.69 -0.91
N ALA A 177 -5.63 3.65 -1.59
CA ALA A 177 -5.48 5.00 -1.04
C ALA A 177 -6.85 5.69 -0.87
N LEU A 178 -7.06 6.34 0.27
CA LEU A 178 -8.24 7.15 0.57
C LEU A 178 -7.90 8.62 0.28
N GLY A 179 -8.60 9.22 -0.67
CA GLY A 179 -8.46 10.64 -1.02
C GLY A 179 -9.69 11.46 -0.70
N ALA A 180 -9.49 12.75 -0.51
CA ALA A 180 -10.55 13.73 -0.31
C ALA A 180 -10.91 14.38 -1.65
N GLY A 181 -12.15 14.20 -2.08
CA GLY A 181 -12.70 14.82 -3.28
C GLY A 181 -12.68 16.34 -3.17
N ARG A 182 -12.52 17.00 -4.31
CA ARG A 182 -12.54 18.45 -4.43
C ARG A 182 -13.16 18.88 -5.74
N ASP A 183 -13.66 20.11 -5.77
CA ASP A 183 -14.00 20.81 -6.99
C ASP A 183 -12.74 21.41 -7.64
N MET A 184 -12.92 22.42 -8.49
CA MET A 184 -11.83 23.03 -9.25
C MET A 184 -10.80 23.75 -8.38
N ALA A 185 -11.22 24.38 -7.29
CA ALA A 185 -10.30 25.09 -6.39
C ALA A 185 -9.50 24.09 -5.55
N ALA A 186 -8.22 24.37 -5.35
CA ALA A 186 -7.30 23.48 -4.64
C ALA A 186 -7.75 23.18 -3.19
N ASP A 187 -8.38 24.17 -2.55
CA ASP A 187 -8.84 24.21 -1.16
C ASP A 187 -10.37 24.05 -1.02
N SER A 188 -11.04 23.55 -2.06
CA SER A 188 -12.49 23.26 -2.03
C SER A 188 -12.85 21.97 -1.30
N SER A 189 -11.87 21.13 -0.95
CA SER A 189 -12.15 19.93 -0.15
C SER A 189 -12.34 20.28 1.31
N ASN A 190 -13.35 19.69 1.92
CA ASN A 190 -13.55 19.66 3.36
C ASN A 190 -13.48 18.22 3.92
N GLY A 191 -13.16 17.22 3.08
CA GLY A 191 -13.10 15.82 3.48
C GLY A 191 -14.45 15.13 3.70
N ALA A 192 -15.59 15.75 3.37
CA ALA A 192 -16.91 15.11 3.38
C ALA A 192 -17.10 14.16 2.19
N GLU A 193 -16.59 14.56 1.02
CA GLU A 193 -16.51 13.72 -0.17
C GLU A 193 -15.20 12.95 -0.16
N LEU A 194 -15.26 11.63 -0.10
CA LEU A 194 -14.09 10.76 -0.03
C LEU A 194 -14.14 9.71 -1.14
N TYR A 195 -12.98 9.27 -1.58
CA TYR A 195 -12.86 8.18 -2.56
C TYR A 195 -11.76 7.21 -2.19
N VAL A 196 -11.91 5.95 -2.59
CA VAL A 196 -10.89 4.92 -2.48
C VAL A 196 -10.47 4.50 -3.88
N VAL A 197 -9.16 4.44 -4.12
CA VAL A 197 -8.60 3.90 -5.38
C VAL A 197 -8.85 2.39 -5.45
N THR A 198 -9.68 1.95 -6.38
CA THR A 198 -10.09 0.54 -6.57
C THR A 198 -9.54 -0.09 -7.85
N GLY A 199 -8.68 0.62 -8.58
CA GLY A 199 -8.09 0.13 -9.83
C GLY A 199 -6.61 0.48 -9.98
N GLN A 200 -6.18 0.61 -11.23
CA GLN A 200 -4.84 1.08 -11.57
C GLN A 200 -4.56 2.40 -10.86
N SER A 201 -3.43 2.46 -10.17
CA SER A 201 -3.00 3.60 -9.37
C SER A 201 -2.96 4.89 -10.22
N PRO A 202 -3.87 5.86 -10.00
CA PRO A 202 -3.94 7.08 -10.80
C PRO A 202 -2.93 8.11 -10.30
N ARG A 203 -1.65 7.77 -10.44
CA ARG A 203 -0.51 8.54 -9.92
C ARG A 203 -0.39 9.95 -10.50
N GLN A 204 -1.08 10.25 -11.61
CA GLN A 204 -1.25 11.62 -12.10
C GLN A 204 -2.01 12.55 -11.13
N LEU A 205 -2.71 12.00 -10.13
CA LEU A 205 -3.36 12.76 -9.07
C LEU A 205 -2.43 13.11 -7.91
N ASP A 206 -1.23 12.50 -7.85
CA ASP A 206 -0.22 12.86 -6.86
C ASP A 206 0.04 14.38 -6.91
N ARG A 207 0.17 15.00 -5.74
CA ARG A 207 0.37 16.45 -5.59
C ARG A 207 -0.76 17.35 -6.13
N ASN A 208 -1.91 16.77 -6.50
CA ASN A 208 -3.07 17.50 -7.01
C ASN A 208 -4.35 17.28 -6.19
N ILE A 209 -4.37 16.23 -5.36
CA ILE A 209 -5.49 15.87 -4.48
C ILE A 209 -4.93 15.45 -3.12
N THR A 210 -5.61 15.83 -2.04
CA THR A 210 -5.25 15.43 -0.69
C THR A 210 -5.57 13.95 -0.48
N LEU A 211 -4.57 13.16 -0.12
CA LEU A 211 -4.76 11.82 0.42
C LEU A 211 -4.84 11.88 1.95
N VAL A 212 -5.84 11.22 2.51
CA VAL A 212 -6.17 11.28 3.95
C VAL A 212 -5.99 9.94 4.65
N GLY A 213 -5.73 8.86 3.91
CA GLY A 213 -5.57 7.54 4.50
C GLY A 213 -5.40 6.41 3.48
N ARG A 214 -5.64 5.18 3.94
CA ARG A 214 -5.65 3.96 3.12
C ARG A 214 -6.55 2.89 3.71
N VAL A 215 -7.10 2.04 2.86
CA VAL A 215 -7.72 0.79 3.28
C VAL A 215 -6.63 -0.18 3.76
N VAL A 216 -6.87 -0.81 4.90
CA VAL A 216 -5.96 -1.80 5.52
C VAL A 216 -6.60 -3.19 5.64
N ARG A 217 -7.93 -3.31 5.54
CA ARG A 217 -8.63 -4.60 5.58
C ARG A 217 -9.89 -4.56 4.72
N ASP A 218 -10.19 -5.69 4.09
CA ASP A 218 -11.41 -5.98 3.33
C ASP A 218 -11.66 -5.02 2.15
N MET A 219 -10.58 -4.63 1.47
CA MET A 219 -10.58 -3.78 0.28
C MET A 219 -11.40 -4.38 -0.88
N GLU A 220 -11.50 -5.71 -0.94
CA GLU A 220 -12.35 -6.42 -1.88
C GLU A 220 -13.82 -6.01 -1.79
N LEU A 221 -14.32 -5.60 -0.63
CA LEU A 221 -15.72 -5.15 -0.48
C LEU A 221 -15.98 -3.85 -1.25
N LEU A 222 -14.93 -3.06 -1.51
CA LEU A 222 -15.01 -1.84 -2.33
C LEU A 222 -14.71 -2.12 -3.79
N SER A 223 -13.72 -2.97 -4.10
CA SER A 223 -13.30 -3.19 -5.49
C SER A 223 -14.25 -4.08 -6.30
N VAL A 224 -15.14 -4.83 -5.64
CA VAL A 224 -16.19 -5.62 -6.32
C VAL A 224 -17.52 -4.89 -6.45
N ILE A 225 -17.62 -3.64 -5.97
CA ILE A 225 -18.82 -2.83 -6.19
C ILE A 225 -19.06 -2.75 -7.70
N PRO A 226 -20.32 -2.94 -8.17
CA PRO A 226 -20.63 -2.85 -9.58
C PRO A 226 -20.07 -1.56 -10.20
N ARG A 227 -19.82 -1.59 -11.52
CA ARG A 227 -19.39 -0.39 -12.23
C ARG A 227 -20.59 0.53 -12.42
N GLY A 228 -20.42 1.81 -12.14
CA GLY A 228 -21.41 2.83 -12.50
C GLY A 228 -21.44 3.11 -14.02
N PRO A 229 -22.50 3.74 -14.52
CA PRO A 229 -22.64 4.04 -15.93
C PRO A 229 -21.62 5.08 -16.41
N GLU A 230 -21.39 5.13 -17.73
CA GLU A 230 -20.65 6.23 -18.37
C GLU A 230 -21.37 7.59 -18.17
N PRO A 231 -20.63 8.73 -18.20
CA PRO A 231 -19.19 8.84 -18.45
C PRO A 231 -18.31 8.72 -17.19
N MET A 232 -18.87 8.94 -16.00
CA MET A 232 -18.10 9.17 -14.76
C MET A 232 -18.35 8.15 -13.65
N GLY A 233 -19.13 7.10 -13.92
CA GLY A 233 -19.41 6.04 -12.95
C GLY A 233 -20.40 6.45 -11.87
N MET A 234 -21.15 7.54 -12.06
CA MET A 234 -22.14 8.06 -11.11
C MET A 234 -23.44 7.27 -11.23
N TYR A 235 -23.97 6.78 -10.12
CA TYR A 235 -25.27 6.11 -10.10
C TYR A 235 -26.40 7.13 -10.07
N GLU A 236 -27.15 7.23 -11.17
CA GLU A 236 -28.38 8.04 -11.23
C GLU A 236 -29.47 7.46 -10.33
N ASP A 237 -29.70 6.14 -10.41
CA ASP A 237 -30.66 5.45 -9.54
C ASP A 237 -30.06 5.23 -8.15
N ALA A 238 -30.67 5.84 -7.14
CA ALA A 238 -30.28 5.66 -5.74
C ALA A 238 -30.38 4.20 -5.28
N SER A 239 -31.27 3.40 -5.87
CA SER A 239 -31.43 1.97 -5.53
C SER A 239 -30.23 1.11 -5.97
N ALA A 240 -29.44 1.60 -6.94
CA ALA A 240 -28.22 0.95 -7.41
C ALA A 240 -26.98 1.26 -6.56
N ARG A 241 -27.06 2.26 -5.66
CA ARG A 241 -25.94 2.69 -4.82
C ARG A 241 -25.73 1.73 -3.66
N THR A 242 -24.49 1.47 -3.28
CA THR A 242 -24.17 0.64 -2.11
C THR A 242 -24.39 1.46 -0.82
N PRO A 243 -25.32 1.07 0.07
CA PRO A 243 -25.59 1.82 1.29
C PRO A 243 -24.42 1.74 2.27
N ILE A 244 -24.12 2.86 2.92
CA ILE A 244 -23.21 2.94 4.06
C ILE A 244 -24.04 2.89 5.33
N ARG A 245 -23.87 1.82 6.12
CA ARG A 245 -24.61 1.66 7.39
C ARG A 245 -24.08 2.61 8.44
N SER A 246 -22.76 2.64 8.61
CA SER A 246 -22.09 3.71 9.35
C SER A 246 -20.62 3.82 8.99
N ILE A 247 -20.04 5.00 9.27
CA ILE A 247 -18.58 5.16 9.34
C ILE A 247 -18.22 5.74 10.70
N ARG A 248 -17.47 4.96 11.50
CA ARG A 248 -17.13 5.33 12.88
C ARG A 248 -15.63 5.25 13.12
N LEU A 249 -15.12 6.01 14.09
CA LEU A 249 -13.77 5.76 14.57
C LEU A 249 -13.75 4.46 15.35
N ALA A 250 -12.68 3.67 15.18
CA ALA A 250 -12.48 2.44 15.93
C ALA A 250 -12.46 2.72 17.44
N SER A 251 -11.99 3.90 17.87
CA SER A 251 -12.06 4.35 19.26
C SER A 251 -13.48 4.43 19.84
N GLU A 252 -14.51 4.54 19.00
CA GLU A 252 -15.92 4.58 19.38
C GLU A 252 -16.62 3.22 19.30
N VAL A 253 -15.93 2.21 18.76
CA VAL A 253 -16.36 0.81 18.77
C VAL A 253 -15.90 0.18 20.10
N PRO A 254 -16.75 -0.56 20.82
CA PRO A 254 -16.34 -1.29 22.02
C PRO A 254 -15.13 -2.20 21.76
N GLU A 255 -14.18 -2.28 22.70
CA GLU A 255 -12.91 -2.99 22.49
C GLU A 255 -13.11 -4.47 22.11
N ASP A 256 -14.09 -5.13 22.73
CA ASP A 256 -14.46 -6.53 22.45
C ASP A 256 -15.12 -6.75 21.08
N LYS A 257 -15.42 -5.67 20.36
CA LYS A 257 -15.97 -5.66 19.00
C LYS A 257 -14.98 -5.16 17.95
N ARG A 258 -13.81 -4.69 18.37
CA ARG A 258 -12.75 -4.28 17.44
C ARG A 258 -12.05 -5.51 16.87
N ILE A 259 -11.66 -5.42 15.61
CA ILE A 259 -10.81 -6.42 14.96
C ILE A 259 -9.38 -6.16 15.45
N ALA A 260 -8.74 -7.17 16.05
CA ALA A 260 -7.36 -7.13 16.51
C ALA A 260 -6.41 -7.11 15.30
N LEU A 261 -6.24 -5.93 14.70
CA LEU A 261 -5.47 -5.74 13.48
C LEU A 261 -4.02 -5.38 13.80
N GLU A 262 -3.10 -5.98 13.07
CA GLU A 262 -1.68 -5.63 13.07
C GLU A 262 -1.19 -5.37 11.65
N LEU A 263 -0.45 -4.27 11.48
CA LEU A 263 0.14 -3.83 10.23
C LEU A 263 1.66 -4.00 10.31
N LEU A 264 2.26 -4.58 9.28
CA LEU A 264 3.71 -4.73 9.27
C LEU A 264 4.37 -3.34 9.20
N ARG A 265 5.31 -3.06 10.10
CA ARG A 265 6.04 -1.81 10.09
C ARG A 265 6.95 -1.76 8.87
N THR A 266 6.80 -0.70 8.07
CA THR A 266 7.57 -0.54 6.83
C THR A 266 9.02 -0.13 7.05
N ASP A 267 9.43 0.14 8.29
CA ASP A 267 10.82 0.38 8.69
C ASP A 267 11.50 -0.91 9.22
N SER A 268 10.81 -2.05 9.17
CA SER A 268 11.34 -3.31 9.71
C SER A 268 12.15 -4.11 8.68
N PRO A 269 13.14 -4.92 9.13
CA PRO A 269 13.82 -5.88 8.27
C PRO A 269 12.89 -6.91 7.62
N THR A 270 11.77 -7.27 8.27
CA THR A 270 10.76 -8.15 7.66
C THR A 270 10.11 -7.50 6.44
N PHE A 271 9.82 -6.19 6.51
CA PHE A 271 9.24 -5.50 5.36
C PHE A 271 10.21 -5.45 4.18
N GLU A 272 11.49 -5.16 4.42
CA GLU A 272 12.53 -5.21 3.38
C GLU A 272 12.60 -6.60 2.72
N ALA A 273 12.59 -7.67 3.52
CA ALA A 273 12.59 -9.04 3.00
C ALA A 273 11.32 -9.37 2.18
N VAL A 274 10.14 -8.90 2.61
CA VAL A 274 8.88 -9.04 1.86
C VAL A 274 8.94 -8.31 0.53
N VAL A 275 9.49 -7.09 0.51
CA VAL A 275 9.69 -6.30 -0.71
C VAL A 275 10.60 -7.05 -1.67
N GLU A 276 11.75 -7.56 -1.21
CA GLU A 276 12.68 -8.31 -2.06
C GLU A 276 12.08 -9.63 -2.58
N ALA A 277 11.37 -10.38 -1.74
CA ALA A 277 10.68 -11.61 -2.16
C ALA A 277 9.61 -11.33 -3.24
N ARG A 278 8.98 -10.15 -3.21
CA ARG A 278 8.01 -9.73 -4.21
C ARG A 278 8.67 -9.18 -5.48
N ARG A 279 9.72 -8.39 -5.32
CA ARG A 279 10.57 -7.84 -6.40
C ARG A 279 11.19 -8.96 -7.23
N ASN A 280 11.62 -10.03 -6.56
CA ASN A 280 12.31 -11.16 -7.15
C ASN A 280 11.73 -12.47 -6.62
N ARG A 281 10.56 -12.86 -7.14
CA ARG A 281 10.01 -14.20 -6.87
C ARG A 281 10.93 -15.26 -7.46
N ARG A 282 11.36 -16.20 -6.62
CA ARG A 282 12.39 -17.22 -6.94
C ARG A 282 11.93 -18.64 -6.68
N ASP A 283 10.64 -18.86 -6.42
CA ASP A 283 10.10 -20.23 -6.33
C ASP A 283 10.15 -20.94 -7.69
N GLY A 284 9.97 -22.27 -7.70
CA GLY A 284 10.15 -23.10 -8.89
C GLY A 284 9.27 -22.75 -10.10
N TRP A 285 8.21 -21.96 -9.89
CA TRP A 285 7.34 -21.45 -10.97
C TRP A 285 8.02 -20.30 -11.73
N TYR A 286 8.69 -19.36 -11.04
CA TYR A 286 9.32 -18.20 -11.65
C TYR A 286 10.68 -18.55 -12.25
N LYS A 287 10.75 -18.59 -13.58
CA LYS A 287 12.00 -18.91 -14.30
C LYS A 287 12.98 -17.74 -14.37
N ARG A 288 12.51 -16.50 -14.17
CA ARG A 288 13.32 -15.28 -14.23
C ARG A 288 12.83 -14.29 -13.17
N PRO A 289 13.72 -13.77 -12.30
CA PRO A 289 13.35 -12.69 -11.40
C PRO A 289 13.07 -11.40 -12.19
N ALA A 290 12.13 -10.58 -11.72
CA ALA A 290 11.75 -9.35 -12.41
C ALA A 290 12.84 -8.27 -12.30
N GLY A 291 13.58 -8.26 -11.19
CA GLY A 291 14.66 -7.29 -10.95
C GLY A 291 14.15 -5.87 -10.73
N HIS A 292 12.85 -5.69 -10.47
CA HIS A 292 12.20 -4.39 -10.32
C HIS A 292 10.85 -4.52 -9.59
N ILE A 293 10.49 -3.53 -8.77
CA ILE A 293 9.17 -3.38 -8.16
C ILE A 293 8.71 -1.92 -8.15
N ASP A 294 7.50 -1.67 -8.65
CA ASP A 294 6.83 -0.37 -8.55
C ASP A 294 6.31 -0.15 -7.12
N LEU A 295 6.35 1.09 -6.62
CA LEU A 295 5.80 1.49 -5.33
C LEU A 295 4.40 0.91 -5.08
N CYS A 296 3.48 1.08 -6.02
CA CYS A 296 2.09 0.67 -5.82
C CYS A 296 1.85 -0.83 -5.99
N ASN A 297 2.90 -1.58 -6.36
CA ASN A 297 2.88 -3.04 -6.39
C ASN A 297 3.38 -3.67 -5.08
N VAL A 298 3.85 -2.88 -4.12
CA VAL A 298 4.26 -3.35 -2.79
C VAL A 298 3.03 -3.34 -1.85
N PRO A 299 2.58 -4.52 -1.36
CA PRO A 299 1.49 -4.56 -0.40
C PRO A 299 1.97 -4.09 0.97
N LEU A 300 1.05 -3.62 1.81
CA LEU A 300 1.28 -3.58 3.26
C LEU A 300 0.71 -4.87 3.83
N PRO A 301 1.54 -5.79 4.35
CA PRO A 301 1.04 -6.98 5.01
C PRO A 301 0.23 -6.61 6.26
N VAL A 302 -0.90 -7.27 6.41
CA VAL A 302 -1.85 -7.08 7.51
C VAL A 302 -2.22 -8.44 8.06
N ARG A 303 -2.32 -8.57 9.38
CA ARG A 303 -2.73 -9.80 10.05
C ARG A 303 -3.71 -9.53 11.18
N THR A 304 -4.44 -10.57 11.53
CA THR A 304 -5.16 -10.67 12.80
C THR A 304 -4.45 -11.74 13.63
N PRO A 305 -3.69 -11.37 14.68
CA PRO A 305 -3.09 -12.36 15.55
C PRO A 305 -4.18 -13.30 16.08
N SER A 306 -3.96 -14.60 15.98
CA SER A 306 -4.77 -15.56 16.72
C SER A 306 -4.66 -15.23 18.21
N ASP A 307 -5.72 -15.40 19.00
CA ASP A 307 -5.63 -15.42 20.46
C ASP A 307 -4.64 -16.53 20.87
N GLY A 308 -3.35 -16.19 21.02
CA GLY A 308 -2.38 -17.00 21.74
C GLY A 308 -2.79 -17.03 23.21
N PRO A 309 -2.52 -18.13 23.95
CA PRO A 309 -3.11 -18.31 25.27
C PRO A 309 -2.76 -17.12 26.15
N ALA A 310 -3.79 -16.50 26.74
CA ALA A 310 -3.64 -15.48 27.77
C ALA A 310 -2.58 -15.95 28.78
N SER A 311 -1.51 -15.17 28.91
CA SER A 311 -0.44 -15.43 29.88
C SER A 311 -0.96 -15.32 31.30
#